data_AF-A0AAV4SMK2-F1
#
_entry.id   AF-A0AAV4SMK2-F1
#
_cell.length_a   1.000
_cell.length_b   1.000
_cell.length_c   1.000
_cell.angle_alpha   90.00
_cell.angle_beta   90.00
_cell.angle_gamma   90.00
#
_symmetry.space_group_name_H-M   'P 1'
#
loop_
_entity.id
_entity.type
_entity.pdbx_description
1 polymer ?
#
loop_
_entity_poly.entity_id
_entity_poly.type
_entity_poly.pdbx_seq_one_letter_code
_entity_poly.pdbx_strand_id
1 'polypeptide(L)'
;MGARPEDYARAAPPHSYIHVDDFSSPKELAEYLTLLDKNDTLYNEYFRWNGAGEFINTYFWCRMCAMLHAPPYHKSYPDMHKWWAGSGTCNAGHWRTQATKPPQTLTNTADIKDDNG
;
A
#
# COMPACT_ATOMS: atom_id res chain seq x y z
N MET A 1 5.64 3.07 10.20
CA MET A 1 4.41 2.45 10.79
C MET A 1 3.64 1.77 9.67
N GLY A 2 3.11 0.56 9.87
CA GLY A 2 2.44 -0.22 8.81
C GLY A 2 3.37 -1.23 8.13
N ALA A 3 3.02 -1.66 6.91
CA ALA A 3 3.87 -2.51 6.08
C ALA A 3 5.15 -1.78 5.62
N ARG A 4 6.05 -2.47 4.92
CA ARG A 4 7.27 -1.84 4.43
C ARG A 4 6.99 -0.94 3.20
N PRO A 5 7.79 0.10 2.93
CA PRO A 5 7.61 0.94 1.74
C PRO A 5 7.51 0.14 0.44
N GLU A 6 8.30 -0.93 0.30
CA GLU A 6 8.28 -1.81 -0.87
C GLU A 6 6.97 -2.59 -1.03
N ASP A 7 6.29 -2.91 0.07
CA ASP A 7 5.01 -3.61 0.03
C ASP A 7 3.91 -2.67 -0.45
N TYR A 8 3.93 -1.41 -0.02
CA TYR A 8 3.01 -0.39 -0.53
C TYR A 8 3.27 -0.07 -1.99
N ALA A 9 4.53 0.11 -2.40
CA ALA A 9 4.88 0.38 -3.80
C ALA A 9 4.43 -0.75 -4.75
N ARG A 10 4.41 -2.00 -4.28
CA ARG A 10 3.94 -3.15 -5.06
C ARG A 10 2.42 -3.25 -5.13
N ALA A 11 1.71 -2.82 -4.11
CA ALA A 11 0.27 -3.05 -3.95
C ALA A 11 -0.61 -1.84 -4.31
N ALA A 12 -0.11 -0.62 -4.10
CA ALA A 12 -0.86 0.61 -4.30
C ALA A 12 -0.43 1.31 -5.60
N PRO A 13 -1.35 2.03 -6.26
CA PRO A 13 -0.98 2.89 -7.38
C PRO A 13 0.12 3.90 -6.98
N PRO A 14 1.04 4.25 -7.89
CA PRO A 14 2.01 5.30 -7.65
C PRO A 14 1.31 6.61 -7.26
N HIS A 15 1.91 7.36 -6.33
CA HIS A 15 1.39 8.64 -5.85
C HIS A 15 -0.01 8.58 -5.19
N SER A 16 -0.48 7.41 -4.76
CA SER A 16 -1.80 7.27 -4.10
C SER A 16 -1.74 7.18 -2.57
N TYR A 17 -0.56 7.24 -1.97
CA TYR A 17 -0.39 7.04 -0.54
C TYR A 17 0.77 7.88 0.01
N ILE A 18 0.76 8.08 1.32
CA ILE A 18 1.80 8.78 2.08
C ILE A 18 2.42 7.76 3.03
N HIS A 19 3.72 7.49 2.89
CA HIS A 19 4.40 6.58 3.81
C HIS A 19 4.99 7.35 4.99
N VAL A 20 4.77 6.87 6.21
CA VAL A 20 5.24 7.55 7.43
C VAL A 20 6.75 7.68 7.48
N ASP A 21 7.47 6.69 6.94
CA ASP A 21 8.93 6.66 6.98
C ASP A 21 9.58 7.59 5.92
N ASP A 22 8.78 8.24 5.07
CA ASP A 22 9.26 9.28 4.14
C ASP A 22 9.50 10.62 4.86
N PHE A 23 9.03 10.75 6.11
CA PHE A 23 9.15 11.95 6.93
C PHE A 23 10.18 11.74 8.04
N SER A 24 10.97 12.76 8.33
CA SER A 24 12.02 12.70 9.36
C SER A 24 11.44 12.61 10.78
N SER A 25 10.21 13.13 10.98
CA SER A 25 9.53 13.12 12.26
C SER A 25 7.99 13.10 12.12
N PRO A 26 7.26 12.64 13.15
CA PRO A 26 5.80 12.75 13.18
C PRO A 26 5.28 14.18 13.08
N LYS A 27 6.07 15.16 13.54
CA LYS A 27 5.71 16.59 13.46
C LYS A 27 5.70 17.06 12.01
N GLU A 28 6.73 16.71 11.24
CA GLU A 28 6.81 17.05 9.82
C GLU A 28 5.65 16.43 9.03
N LEU A 29 5.31 15.16 9.31
CA LEU A 29 4.13 14.52 8.73
C LEU A 29 2.85 15.29 9.08
N ALA A 30 2.66 15.69 10.34
CA ALA A 30 1.46 16.44 10.76
C ALA A 30 1.34 17.81 10.06
N GLU A 31 2.48 18.50 9.88
CA GLU A 31 2.54 19.74 9.12
C GLU A 31 2.17 19.53 7.65
N TYR A 32 2.68 18.45 7.03
CA TYR A 32 2.33 18.09 5.66
C TYR A 32 0.85 17.73 5.50
N LEU A 33 0.27 16.97 6.42
CA LEU A 33 -1.16 16.65 6.41
C LEU A 33 -2.03 17.91 6.57
N THR A 34 -1.59 18.88 7.37
CA THR A 34 -2.27 20.17 7.52
C THR A 34 -2.21 21.01 6.24
N LEU A 35 -1.13 20.91 5.45
CA LEU A 35 -1.04 21.54 4.14
C LEU A 35 -2.04 20.93 3.16
N LEU A 36 -2.12 19.59 3.12
CA LEU A 36 -3.06 18.87 2.25
C LEU A 36 -4.52 19.21 2.57
N ASP A 37 -4.87 19.24 3.86
CA ASP A 37 -6.23 19.60 4.33
C ASP A 37 -6.67 21.00 3.87
N LYS A 38 -5.73 21.94 3.73
CA LYS A 38 -6.02 23.31 3.31
C LYS A 38 -5.98 23.52 1.79
N ASN A 39 -5.53 22.53 1.02
CA ASN A 39 -5.35 22.65 -0.42
C ASN A 39 -5.94 21.44 -1.14
N ASP A 40 -7.20 21.58 -1.51
CA ASP A 40 -7.96 20.57 -2.25
C ASP A 40 -7.26 20.14 -3.54
N THR A 41 -6.51 21.03 -4.20
CA THR A 41 -5.81 20.67 -5.44
C THR A 41 -4.71 19.66 -5.15
N LEU A 42 -3.85 19.93 -4.16
CA LEU A 42 -2.79 19.01 -3.75
C LEU A 42 -3.36 17.71 -3.16
N TYR A 43 -4.44 17.81 -2.37
CA TYR A 43 -5.11 16.62 -1.84
C TYR A 43 -5.64 15.72 -2.97
N ASN A 44 -6.29 16.32 -3.97
CA ASN A 44 -6.88 15.58 -5.09
C ASN A 44 -5.84 14.93 -6.01
N GLU A 45 -4.57 15.36 -5.99
CA GLU A 45 -3.49 14.69 -6.74
C GLU A 45 -3.33 13.22 -6.33
N TYR A 46 -3.55 12.89 -5.05
CA TYR A 46 -3.50 11.52 -4.53
C TYR A 46 -4.63 10.61 -5.04
N PHE A 47 -5.66 11.19 -5.67
CA PHE A 47 -6.79 10.46 -6.22
C PHE A 47 -6.77 10.41 -7.75
N ARG A 48 -5.69 10.87 -8.41
CA ARG A 48 -5.60 10.84 -9.88
C ARG A 48 -5.69 9.44 -10.49
N TRP A 49 -5.38 8.41 -9.71
CA TRP A 49 -5.55 7.02 -10.13
C TRP A 49 -7.03 6.59 -10.20
N ASN A 50 -7.95 7.28 -9.51
CA ASN A 50 -9.39 6.99 -9.59
C ASN A 50 -9.89 7.28 -11.01
N GLY A 51 -10.39 6.25 -11.68
CA GLY A 51 -10.87 6.33 -13.06
C GLY A 51 -9.86 5.94 -14.13
N ALA A 52 -8.60 5.70 -13.78
CA ALA A 52 -7.61 5.11 -14.69
C ALA A 52 -7.76 3.58 -14.82
N GLY A 53 -8.49 2.94 -13.89
CA GLY A 53 -8.77 1.51 -13.93
C GLY A 53 -10.05 1.16 -14.69
N GLU A 54 -10.06 0.00 -15.34
CA GLU A 54 -11.26 -0.55 -15.96
C GLU A 54 -11.98 -1.49 -14.98
N PHE A 55 -13.32 -1.42 -14.94
CA PHE A 55 -14.13 -2.42 -14.26
C PHE A 55 -14.12 -3.71 -15.08
N ILE A 56 -13.20 -4.61 -14.74
CA ILE A 56 -13.19 -5.95 -15.32
C ILE A 56 -14.38 -6.70 -14.71
N ASN A 57 -15.34 -7.09 -15.55
CA ASN A 57 -16.42 -7.98 -15.13
C ASN A 57 -15.86 -9.39 -14.89
N THR A 58 -15.47 -9.65 -13.64
CA THR A 58 -15.00 -10.96 -13.18
C THR A 58 -16.13 -11.96 -12.96
N TYR A 59 -17.37 -11.59 -13.33
CA TYR A 59 -18.61 -12.30 -12.99
C TYR A 59 -18.74 -12.52 -11.48
N PHE A 60 -18.33 -11.53 -10.69
CA PHE A 60 -18.30 -11.59 -9.23
C PHE A 60 -19.61 -12.13 -8.64
N TRP A 61 -20.75 -11.58 -9.06
CA TRP A 61 -22.07 -12.01 -8.58
C TRP A 61 -22.42 -13.44 -8.95
N CYS A 62 -22.05 -13.89 -10.15
CA CYS A 62 -22.25 -15.29 -10.55
C CYS A 62 -21.36 -16.23 -9.73
N ARG A 63 -20.11 -15.87 -9.45
CA ARG A 63 -19.20 -16.67 -8.62
C ARG A 63 -19.69 -16.76 -7.17
N MET A 64 -20.17 -15.65 -6.62
CA MET A 64 -20.78 -15.61 -5.28
C MET A 64 -22.04 -16.48 -5.21
N CYS A 65 -22.92 -16.38 -6.22
CA CYS A 65 -24.12 -17.21 -6.32
C CYS A 65 -23.77 -18.70 -6.38
N ALA A 66 -22.81 -19.08 -7.24
CA ALA A 66 -22.34 -20.47 -7.33
C ALA A 66 -21.74 -20.98 -6.01
N MET A 67 -20.97 -20.15 -5.29
CA MET A 67 -20.40 -20.52 -4.00
C MET A 67 -21.46 -20.71 -2.91
N LEU A 68 -22.49 -19.85 -2.89
CA LEU A 68 -23.61 -19.96 -1.95
C LEU A 68 -24.43 -21.24 -2.16
N HIS A 69 -24.61 -21.64 -3.42
CA HIS A 69 -25.37 -22.83 -3.80
C HIS A 69 -24.51 -24.10 -3.88
N ALA A 70 -23.19 -24.00 -3.68
CA ALA A 70 -22.33 -25.17 -3.60
C ALA A 70 -22.63 -25.98 -2.31
N PRO A 71 -22.42 -27.31 -2.33
CA PRO A 71 -22.55 -28.12 -1.11
C PRO A 71 -21.70 -27.53 0.03
N PRO A 72 -22.22 -27.49 1.26
CA PRO A 72 -21.52 -26.86 2.37
C PRO A 72 -20.22 -27.59 2.67
N TYR A 73 -19.11 -26.87 2.57
CA TYR A 73 -17.81 -27.35 3.03
C TYR A 73 -17.56 -26.85 4.47
N HIS A 74 -17.71 -27.73 5.46
CA HIS A 74 -17.45 -27.36 6.85
C HIS A 74 -15.94 -27.29 7.11
N LYS A 75 -15.45 -26.11 7.47
CA LYS A 75 -14.07 -25.90 7.94
C LYS A 75 -14.11 -25.33 9.35
N SER A 76 -13.48 -26.00 10.30
CA SER A 76 -13.35 -25.54 11.69
C SER A 76 -11.88 -25.45 12.07
N TYR A 77 -11.53 -24.40 12.80
CA TYR A 77 -10.20 -24.21 13.36
C TYR A 77 -10.29 -24.29 14.88
N PRO A 78 -9.67 -25.31 15.51
CA PRO A 78 -9.71 -25.45 16.96
C PRO A 78 -9.10 -24.26 17.70
N ASP A 79 -8.14 -23.59 17.06
CA ASP A 79 -7.46 -22.42 17.57
C ASP A 79 -7.28 -21.41 16.43
N MET A 80 -8.03 -20.33 16.50
CA MET A 80 -7.99 -19.25 15.52
C MET A 80 -6.65 -18.52 15.54
N HIS A 81 -6.06 -18.32 16.71
CA HIS A 81 -4.79 -17.61 16.86
C HIS A 81 -3.64 -18.42 16.27
N LYS A 82 -3.61 -19.73 16.52
CA LYS A 82 -2.64 -20.64 15.90
C LYS A 82 -2.77 -20.68 14.37
N TRP A 83 -4.00 -20.60 13.84
CA TRP A 83 -4.22 -20.60 12.39
C TRP A 83 -3.74 -19.32 11.71
N TRP A 84 -4.06 -18.15 12.28
CA TRP A 84 -3.79 -16.85 11.64
C TRP A 84 -2.43 -16.24 12.03
N ALA A 85 -1.99 -16.46 13.27
CA ALA A 85 -0.77 -15.88 13.85
C ALA A 85 0.18 -16.99 14.31
N GLY A 86 0.35 -18.02 13.48
CA GLY A 86 1.27 -19.12 13.75
C GLY A 86 2.71 -18.66 14.03
N SER A 87 3.52 -19.54 14.61
CA SER A 87 4.92 -19.27 14.93
C SER A 87 5.69 -18.72 13.71
N GLY A 88 6.29 -17.53 13.85
CA GLY A 88 7.03 -16.87 12.78
C GLY A 88 6.23 -15.87 11.92
N THR A 89 4.94 -15.67 12.20
CA THR A 89 4.10 -14.69 11.46
C THR A 89 4.47 -13.24 11.79
N CYS A 90 4.83 -12.95 13.04
CA CYS A 90 5.29 -11.63 13.45
C CYS A 90 6.82 -11.55 13.39
N ASN A 91 7.35 -10.61 12.61
CA ASN A 91 8.75 -10.21 12.73
C ASN A 91 8.92 -9.39 14.02
N ALA A 92 9.59 -9.94 15.04
CA ALA A 92 9.87 -9.25 16.31
C ALA A 92 11.01 -8.21 16.22
N GLY A 93 11.57 -8.00 15.02
CA GLY A 93 12.66 -7.04 14.79
C GLY A 93 12.15 -5.60 14.76
N HIS A 94 12.86 -4.70 15.43
CA HIS A 94 12.64 -3.26 15.31
C HIS A 94 13.06 -2.79 13.90
N TRP A 95 12.17 -2.09 13.21
CA TRP A 95 12.33 -1.71 11.79
C TRP A 95 13.48 -0.73 11.52
N ARG A 96 14.02 -0.01 12.53
CA ARG A 96 15.12 0.96 12.31
C ARG A 96 16.52 0.37 12.15
N THR A 97 16.73 -0.93 12.38
CA THR A 97 18.10 -1.50 12.34
C THR A 97 18.51 -2.09 11.00
N GLN A 98 17.68 -2.01 9.96
CA GLN A 98 18.05 -2.48 8.61
C GLN A 98 17.63 -1.50 7.51
N ALA A 99 18.35 -0.38 7.40
CA ALA A 99 18.66 0.29 6.13
C ALA A 99 19.34 1.64 6.42
N THR A 100 20.67 1.68 6.46
CA THR A 100 21.36 2.89 5.98
C THR A 100 21.31 2.86 4.46
N LYS A 101 20.20 3.32 3.87
CA LYS A 101 20.20 3.74 2.47
C LYS A 101 20.72 5.18 2.48
N PRO A 102 21.82 5.52 1.75
CA PRO A 102 22.29 6.89 1.69
C PRO A 102 21.17 7.78 1.11
N PRO A 103 21.09 9.05 1.54
CA PRO A 103 20.01 9.96 1.15
C PRO A 103 19.96 10.08 -0.38
N GLN A 104 18.83 9.69 -0.96
CA GLN A 104 18.55 10.01 -2.36
C GLN A 104 18.24 11.50 -2.43
N THR A 105 19.20 12.26 -2.92
CA THR A 105 19.07 13.68 -3.20
C THR A 105 18.01 13.83 -4.28
N LEU A 106 16.91 14.51 -3.98
CA LEU A 106 15.92 14.91 -4.97
C LEU A 106 16.57 15.94 -5.91
N THR A 107 17.24 15.48 -6.96
CA THR A 107 17.59 16.34 -8.09
C THR A 107 16.41 16.33 -9.05
N ASN A 108 15.59 17.37 -8.95
CA ASN A 108 14.70 17.79 -10.03
C ASN A 108 15.54 18.12 -11.26
N THR A 109 15.59 17.22 -12.24
CA THR A 109 15.86 17.57 -13.64
C THR A 109 15.35 16.46 -14.53
N ALA A 110 14.65 16.88 -15.58
CA ALA A 110 14.12 16.06 -16.65
C ALA A 110 15.17 15.11 -17.24
N ASP A 111 14.82 13.83 -17.36
CA ASP A 111 15.45 12.90 -18.31
C ASP A 111 14.37 12.33 -19.23
N ILE A 112 14.15 13.09 -20.30
CA ILE A 112 13.65 12.62 -21.59
C ILE A 112 14.84 11.96 -22.31
N LYS A 113 14.60 10.79 -22.94
CA LYS A 113 15.42 10.06 -23.95
C LYS A 113 16.53 9.12 -23.41
N ASP A 114 16.82 7.94 -23.96
CA ASP A 114 16.40 7.21 -25.17
C ASP A 114 16.52 5.69 -24.89
N ASP A 115 15.53 4.89 -25.30
CA ASP A 115 15.68 3.45 -25.48
C ASP A 115 16.33 3.18 -26.85
N ASN A 116 17.58 2.71 -26.87
CA ASN A 116 18.15 1.94 -27.98
C ASN A 116 19.35 1.11 -27.47
N GLY A 117 19.24 -0.21 -27.62
CA GLY A 117 20.27 -1.19 -27.30
C GLY A 117 19.72 -2.60 -27.33
#